data_AF-A0A961MH02-F1
#
_entry.id   AF-A0A961MH02-F1
#
_cell.length_a   1.000
_cell.length_b   1.000
_cell.length_c   1.000
_cell.angle_alpha   90.00
_cell.angle_beta   90.00
_cell.angle_gamma   90.00
#
_symmetry.space_group_name_H-M   'P 1'
#
loop_
_entity.id
_entity.type
_entity.pdbx_description
1 polymer ?
#
loop_
_entity_poly.entity_id
_entity_poly.type
_entity_poly.pdbx_seq_one_letter_code
_entity_poly.pdbx_strand_id
1 'polypeptide(L)' 'MVVLNKIYTRTGDAGETALSDGTRVAKHARRVKAYGTVDELNATVGLARLHASPEVTQSLARIQNDLFDL' A
#
# COMPACT_ATOMS: atom_id res chain seq x y z
N MET A 1 -10.45 3.90 10.80
CA MET A 1 -9.73 2.73 11.32
C MET A 1 -9.78 1.62 10.27
N VAL A 2 -8.63 1.15 9.79
CA VAL A 2 -8.55 0.04 8.83
C VAL A 2 -8.69 -1.28 9.59
N VAL A 3 -9.54 -2.19 9.12
CA VAL A 3 -9.76 -3.50 9.76
C VAL A 3 -9.38 -4.59 8.76
N LEU A 4 -8.41 -5.42 9.14
CA LEU A 4 -7.98 -6.58 8.36
C LEU A 4 -8.50 -7.85 9.04
N ASN A 5 -9.65 -8.38 8.61
CA ASN A 5 -10.25 -9.60 9.17
C ASN A 5 -10.08 -10.83 8.26
N LYS A 6 -10.67 -10.82 7.07
CA LYS A 6 -10.52 -11.80 6.00
C LYS A 6 -9.86 -11.09 4.84
N ILE A 7 -8.66 -11.55 4.48
CA ILE A 7 -7.87 -10.94 3.42
C ILE A 7 -8.57 -11.08 2.06
N TYR A 8 -9.14 -12.24 1.77
CA TYR A 8 -9.88 -12.48 0.53
C TYR A 8 -11.38 -12.28 0.71
N THR A 9 -11.95 -11.29 0.00
CA THR A 9 -13.36 -10.89 0.09
C THR A 9 -14.18 -11.16 -1.17
N ARG A 10 -13.54 -11.52 -2.30
CA ARG A 10 -14.17 -11.71 -3.64
C ARG A 10 -14.78 -10.46 -4.28
N THR A 11 -14.83 -9.33 -3.57
CA THR A 11 -15.52 -8.13 -4.05
C THR A 11 -14.88 -7.51 -5.28
N GLY A 12 -13.64 -7.89 -5.63
CA GLY A 12 -12.93 -7.40 -6.81
C GLY A 12 -12.82 -8.39 -7.96
N ASP A 13 -13.49 -9.54 -7.91
CA ASP A 13 -13.33 -10.60 -8.92
C ASP A 13 -13.85 -10.17 -10.31
N ALA A 14 -14.78 -9.21 -10.35
CA ALA A 14 -15.27 -8.59 -11.59
C ALA A 14 -14.32 -7.52 -12.19
N GLY A 15 -13.11 -7.33 -11.63
CA GLY A 15 -12.13 -6.37 -12.16
C GLY A 15 -12.22 -4.95 -11.60
N GLU A 16 -13.11 -4.72 -10.63
CA GLU A 16 -13.33 -3.43 -9.95
C GLU A 16 -12.78 -3.45 -8.52
N THR A 17 -12.50 -2.29 -7.94
CA THR A 17 -12.12 -2.11 -6.53
C THR A 17 -12.79 -0.86 -5.95
N ALA A 18 -12.88 -0.77 -4.62
CA ALA A 18 -13.42 0.40 -3.93
C ALA A 18 -12.29 1.35 -3.51
N LEU A 19 -12.52 2.66 -3.68
CA LEU A 19 -11.73 3.74 -3.08
C LEU A 19 -12.14 3.94 -1.62
N SER A 20 -11.38 4.77 -0.88
CA SER A 20 -11.63 5.08 0.53
C SER A 20 -12.97 5.78 0.79
N ASP A 21 -13.52 6.46 -0.21
CA ASP A 21 -14.86 7.07 -0.18
C ASP A 21 -16.00 6.10 -0.55
N GLY A 22 -15.67 4.84 -0.85
CA GLY A 22 -16.63 3.81 -1.26
C GLY A 22 -16.91 3.77 -2.77
N THR A 23 -16.41 4.73 -3.55
CA THR A 23 -16.56 4.75 -5.01
C THR A 23 -15.87 3.53 -5.62
N ARG A 24 -16.53 2.88 -6.59
CA ARG A 24 -15.95 1.74 -7.31
C ARG A 24 -15.31 2.19 -8.62
N VAL A 25 -14.11 1.70 -8.87
CA VAL A 25 -13.33 1.97 -10.08
C VAL A 25 -12.66 0.71 -10.59
N ALA A 26 -12.37 0.68 -11.89
CA ALA A 26 -11.62 -0.42 -12.48
C ALA A 26 -10.23 -0.55 -11.84
N LYS A 27 -9.75 -1.79 -11.67
CA LYS A 27 -8.43 -2.07 -11.07
C LYS A 27 -7.27 -1.41 -11.82
N HIS A 28 -7.45 -1.06 -13.08
CA HIS A 28 -6.45 -0.39 -13.92
C HIS A 28 -6.63 1.14 -13.97
N ALA A 29 -7.54 1.71 -13.17
CA ALA A 29 -7.71 3.16 -13.07
C ALA A 29 -6.43 3.82 -12.54
N ARG A 30 -6.17 5.06 -12.99
CA ARG A 30 -4.94 5.80 -12.66
C ARG A 30 -4.68 5.89 -11.15
N ARG A 31 -5.72 6.15 -10.36
CA ARG A 31 -5.61 6.25 -8.90
C ARG A 31 -5.18 4.93 -8.27
N VAL A 32 -5.77 3.81 -8.71
CA VAL A 32 -5.43 2.46 -8.24
C VAL A 32 -3.98 2.12 -8.55
N LYS A 33 -3.54 2.41 -9.78
CA LYS A 33 -2.16 2.21 -10.19
C LYS A 33 -1.18 3.06 -9.35
N ALA A 34 -1.53 4.31 -9.05
CA ALA A 34 -0.68 5.21 -8.29
C ALA A 34 -0.37 4.67 -6.88
N TYR A 35 -1.40 4.39 -6.06
CA TYR A 35 -1.15 3.85 -4.72
C TYR A 35 -0.65 2.40 -4.75
N GLY A 36 -0.94 1.63 -5.81
CA GLY A 36 -0.34 0.30 -6.01
C GLY A 36 1.18 0.37 -6.22
N THR A 37 1.67 1.35 -6.97
CA THR A 37 3.11 1.60 -7.11
C THR A 37 3.74 2.11 -5.82
N VAL A 38 3.01 2.90 -5.02
CA VAL A 38 3.45 3.31 -3.68
C VAL A 38 3.56 2.10 -2.74
N ASP A 39 2.61 1.17 -2.79
CA ASP A 39 2.66 -0.08 -2.02
C ASP A 39 3.85 -0.97 -2.41
N GLU A 40 4.14 -1.09 -3.70
CA GLU A 40 5.34 -1.79 -4.21
C GLU A 40 6.65 -1.13 -3.74
N LEU A 41 6.72 0.20 -3.77
CA LEU A 41 7.84 0.95 -3.21
C LEU A 41 7.98 0.70 -1.71
N ASN A 42 6.87 0.72 -0.96
CA ASN A 42 6.87 0.54 0.48
C ASN A 42 7.36 -0.87 0.87
N ALA A 43 6.96 -1.91 0.12
CA ALA A 43 7.49 -3.26 0.27
C ALA A 43 9.00 -3.32 0.01
N THR A 44 9.48 -2.66 -1.04
CA THR A 44 10.91 -2.60 -1.37
C THR A 44 11.73 -1.87 -0.30
N VAL A 45 11.21 -0.77 0.26
CA VAL A 45 11.82 -0.10 1.42
C VAL A 45 11.89 -1.03 2.62
N GLY A 46 10.84 -1.82 2.86
CA GLY A 46 10.81 -2.86 3.90
C GLY A 46 11.93 -3.87 3.75
N LEU A 47 12.22 -4.33 2.52
CA LEU A 47 13.37 -5.20 2.24
C LEU A 47 14.70 -4.51 2.53
N ALA A 48 14.88 -3.26 2.09
CA ALA A 48 16.10 -2.50 2.34
C ALA A 48 16.38 -2.32 3.84
N ARG A 49 15.35 -2.14 4.66
CA ARG A 49 15.47 -2.03 6.13
C ARG A 49 16.08 -3.24 6.80
N LEU A 50 15.88 -4.44 6.27
CA LEU A 50 16.47 -5.67 6.83
C LEU A 50 18.00 -5.70 6.75
N HIS A 51 18.59 -4.85 5.91
CA HIS A 51 20.03 -4.81 5.63
C HIS A 51 20.67 -3.45 5.97
N ALA A 52 19.90 -2.50 6.51
CA ALA A 52 20.36 -1.15 6.80
C ALA A 52 21.02 -1.04 8.17
N SER A 53 21.87 -0.02 8.37
CA SER A 53 22.37 0.33 9.70
C SER A 53 21.22 0.81 10.61
N PRO A 54 21.39 0.81 11.94
CA PRO A 54 20.35 1.28 12.87
C PRO A 54 19.85 2.71 12.58
N GLU A 55 20.76 3.62 12.23
CA GLU A 55 20.45 5.03 11.94
C GLU A 55 19.59 5.16 10.67
N VAL A 56 19.94 4.40 9.63
CA VAL A 56 19.20 4.38 8.37
C VAL A 56 17.85 3.67 8.55
N THR A 57 17.80 2.60 9.32
CA THR A 57 16.57 1.83 9.61
C THR A 57 15.47 2.70 10.21
N GLN A 58 15.82 3.62 11.10
CA GLN A 58 14.85 4.56 11.71
C GLN A 58 14.29 5.54 10.68
N SER A 59 15.14 6.04 9.77
CA SER A 59 14.71 6.94 8.69
C SER A 59 13.82 6.22 7.68
N LEU A 60 14.19 5.01 7.28
CA LEU A 60 13.36 4.18 6.40
C LEU A 60 12.02 3.81 7.05
N ALA A 61 11.98 3.57 8.37
CA ALA A 61 10.73 3.31 9.08
C ALA A 61 9.77 4.51 9.04
N ARG A 62 10.29 5.74 9.15
CA ARG A 62 9.49 6.96 8.97
C ARG A 62 8.95 7.06 7.55
N ILE A 63 9.82 6.86 6.55
CA ILE A 63 9.43 6.87 5.14
C ILE A 63 8.31 5.84 4.87
N GLN A 64 8.37 4.63 5.43
CA GLN A 64 7.29 3.63 5.24
C GLN A 64 5.94 4.07 5.82
N ASN A 65 5.93 4.85 6.91
CA ASN A 65 4.70 5.43 7.47
C ASN A 65 4.19 6.55 6.55
N ASP A 66 5.08 7.45 6.12
CA ASP A 66 4.72 8.56 5.21
C ASP A 66 4.15 8.03 3.88
N LEU A 67 4.69 6.92 3.36
CA LEU A 67 4.17 6.26 2.15
C LEU A 67 2.78 5.64 2.34
N PHE A 68 2.38 5.30 3.57
CA PHE A 68 1.03 4.80 3.85
C PHE A 68 0.00 5.94 3.93
N ASP A 69 0.44 7.14 4.32
CA ASP A 69 -0.41 8.33 4.44
C ASP A 69 -0.63 9.07 3.10
N LEU A 70 0.18 8.80 2.07
CA LEU A 70 0.21 9.47 0.75
C LEU A 70 -1.04 9.22 -0.13
#